data_AF-A0A844CL50-F1
#
_entry.id   AF-A0A844CL50-F1
#
_cell.length_a   1.000
_cell.length_b   1.000
_cell.length_c   1.000
_cell.angle_alpha   90.00
_cell.angle_beta   90.00
_cell.angle_gamma   90.00
#
_symmetry.space_group_name_H-M   'P 1'
#
loop_
_entity.id
_entity.type
_entity.pdbx_description
1 polymer ?
#
loop_
_entity_poly.entity_id
_entity_poly.type
_entity_poly.pdbx_seq_one_letter_code
_entity_poly.pdbx_strand_id
1 'polypeptide(L)'
;MDILIRSIDVAYAKEIERKAKDIRNKIGTEFSRNDYIKMLIQNDCEFQLTKLKEDKFDRVVDNLNYTLTNQSETLQEFIDSNNRLFHFMVSGIDMLDDEWRD
;
A
#
# COMPACT_ATOMS: atom_id res chain seq x y z
N MET A 1 12.79 -22.28 -20.61
CA MET A 1 13.45 -23.02 -19.52
C MET A 1 12.45 -24.06 -19.05
N ASP A 2 12.83 -25.34 -19.05
CA ASP A 2 11.92 -26.41 -18.68
C ASP A 2 12.00 -26.64 -17.17
N ILE A 3 10.87 -26.45 -16.49
CA ILE A 3 10.76 -26.62 -15.04
C ILE A 3 10.15 -27.98 -14.76
N LEU A 4 10.86 -28.81 -14.01
CA LEU A 4 10.39 -30.11 -13.57
C LEU A 4 10.07 -30.06 -12.08
N ILE A 5 8.79 -30.24 -11.75
CA ILE A 5 8.33 -30.21 -10.36
C ILE A 5 8.33 -31.64 -9.80
N ARG A 6 9.03 -31.86 -8.68
CA ARG A 6 9.17 -33.16 -8.01
C ARG A 6 8.64 -33.10 -6.58
N SER A 7 8.38 -34.26 -5.99
CA SER A 7 8.02 -34.42 -4.58
C SER A 7 6.77 -33.63 -4.14
N ILE A 8 5.82 -33.44 -5.06
CA ILE A 8 4.50 -32.93 -4.72
C ILE A 8 3.69 -34.03 -4.04
N ASP A 9 2.95 -33.66 -3.00
CA ASP A 9 1.95 -34.51 -2.38
C ASP A 9 0.83 -34.85 -3.38
N VAL A 10 0.55 -36.16 -3.48
CA VAL A 10 -0.43 -36.74 -4.39
C VAL A 10 -1.83 -36.11 -4.24
N ALA A 11 -2.22 -35.70 -3.02
CA ALA A 11 -3.50 -35.03 -2.79
C ALA A 11 -3.58 -33.70 -3.56
N TYR A 12 -2.52 -32.88 -3.50
CA TYR A 12 -2.45 -31.61 -4.21
C TYR A 12 -2.34 -31.80 -5.72
N ALA A 13 -1.59 -32.80 -6.18
CA ALA A 13 -1.53 -33.14 -7.61
C ALA A 13 -2.92 -33.48 -8.18
N LYS A 14 -3.72 -34.26 -7.44
CA LYS A 14 -5.12 -34.57 -7.80
C LYS A 14 -6.01 -33.34 -7.78
N GLU A 15 -5.82 -32.45 -6.82
CA GLU A 15 -6.61 -31.22 -6.74
C GLU A 15 -6.33 -30.27 -7.92
N ILE A 16 -5.06 -30.11 -8.29
CA ILE A 16 -4.63 -29.36 -9.48
C ILE A 16 -5.30 -29.92 -10.74
N GLU A 17 -5.30 -31.24 -10.89
CA GLU A 17 -5.93 -31.89 -12.04
C GLU A 17 -7.45 -31.69 -12.07
N ARG A 18 -8.12 -31.79 -10.91
CA ARG A 18 -9.56 -31.50 -10.79
C ARG A 18 -9.86 -30.05 -11.17
N LYS A 19 -9.12 -29.08 -10.63
CA LYS A 19 -9.34 -27.66 -10.90
C LYS A 19 -9.06 -27.30 -12.36
N ALA A 20 -8.02 -27.90 -12.97
CA ALA A 20 -7.76 -27.74 -14.39
C ALA A 20 -8.93 -28.25 -15.24
N LYS A 21 -9.51 -29.41 -14.88
CA LYS A 21 -10.70 -29.96 -15.55
C LYS A 21 -11.93 -29.06 -15.39
N ASP A 22 -12.14 -28.51 -14.19
CA ASP A 22 -13.27 -27.61 -13.93
C ASP A 22 -13.16 -26.32 -14.75
N ILE A 23 -11.96 -25.77 -14.86
CA ILE A 23 -11.67 -24.59 -15.70
C ILE A 23 -11.90 -24.93 -17.17
N ARG A 24 -11.37 -26.06 -17.65
CA ARG A 24 -11.61 -26.55 -19.02
C ARG A 24 -13.10 -26.61 -19.35
N ASN A 25 -13.89 -27.17 -18.42
CA ASN A 25 -15.35 -27.29 -18.59
C ASN A 25 -16.05 -25.93 -18.61
N LYS A 26 -15.52 -24.90 -17.92
CA LYS A 26 -16.09 -23.55 -17.88
C LYS A 26 -15.74 -22.71 -19.11
N ILE A 27 -14.50 -22.79 -19.60
CA ILE A 27 -14.01 -21.94 -20.70
C ILE A 27 -14.34 -22.58 -22.06
N GLY A 28 -14.55 -23.90 -22.11
CA GLY A 28 -14.90 -24.62 -23.34
C GLY A 28 -13.73 -24.81 -24.31
N THR A 29 -12.51 -24.54 -23.86
CA THR A 29 -11.27 -24.67 -24.64
C THR A 29 -10.34 -25.69 -23.99
N GLU A 30 -9.38 -26.21 -24.76
CA GLU A 30 -8.34 -27.09 -24.23
C GLU A 30 -7.55 -26.37 -23.13
N PHE A 31 -7.65 -26.89 -21.90
CA PHE A 31 -6.96 -26.37 -20.74
C PHE A 31 -6.35 -27.55 -19.98
N SER A 32 -5.02 -27.65 -20.05
CA SER A 32 -4.29 -28.77 -19.48
C SER A 32 -3.87 -28.50 -18.03
N ARG A 33 -3.44 -29.57 -17.36
CA ARG A 33 -2.80 -29.47 -16.04
C ARG A 33 -1.61 -28.52 -16.04
N ASN A 34 -0.81 -28.53 -17.11
CA ASN A 34 0.35 -27.65 -17.24
C ASN A 34 -0.06 -26.19 -17.38
N ASP A 35 -1.17 -25.91 -18.08
CA ASP A 35 -1.67 -24.54 -18.22
C ASP A 35 -2.18 -24.00 -16.89
N TYR A 36 -2.82 -24.85 -16.08
CA TYR A 36 -3.18 -24.49 -14.72
C TYR A 36 -1.95 -24.16 -13.85
N ILE A 37 -0.90 -24.98 -13.93
CA ILE A 37 0.35 -24.75 -13.18
C ILE A 37 1.02 -23.44 -13.63
N LYS A 38 1.09 -23.17 -14.94
CA LYS A 38 1.61 -21.89 -15.47
C LYS A 38 0.81 -20.71 -14.92
N MET A 39 -0.52 -20.81 -14.92
CA MET A 39 -1.40 -19.78 -14.40
C MET A 39 -1.14 -19.54 -12.91
N LEU A 40 -1.00 -20.58 -12.09
CA LEU A 40 -0.68 -20.44 -10.66
C LEU A 40 0.65 -19.73 -10.43
N ILE A 41 1.69 -20.11 -11.18
CA ILE A 41 3.02 -19.48 -11.08
C ILE A 41 2.95 -18.00 -11.47
N GLN A 42 2.27 -17.68 -12.58
CA GLN A 42 2.09 -16.29 -13.01
C GLN A 42 1.34 -15.47 -11.97
N ASN A 43 0.22 -16.00 -11.46
CA ASN A 43 -0.60 -15.30 -10.48
C ASN A 43 0.16 -15.05 -9.17
N ASP A 44 0.91 -16.04 -8.67
CA ASP A 44 1.70 -15.87 -7.44
C ASP A 44 2.84 -14.85 -7.62
N CYS A 45 3.56 -14.92 -8.75
CA CYS A 45 4.57 -13.93 -9.09
C CYS A 45 3.99 -12.50 -9.16
N GLU A 46 2.84 -12.33 -9.82
CA GLU A 46 2.16 -11.03 -9.94
C GLU A 46 1.60 -10.56 -8.59
N PHE A 47 1.07 -11.47 -7.79
CA PHE A 47 0.51 -11.18 -6.47
C PHE A 47 1.59 -10.66 -5.51
N GLN A 48 2.73 -11.35 -5.41
CA GLN A 48 3.82 -10.90 -4.53
C GLN A 48 4.38 -9.54 -4.96
N LEU A 49 4.52 -9.31 -6.26
CA LEU A 49 4.95 -8.01 -6.78
C LEU A 49 3.93 -6.90 -6.52
N THR A 50 2.65 -7.19 -6.64
CA THR A 50 1.57 -6.25 -6.35
C THR A 50 1.55 -5.90 -4.88
N LYS A 51 1.59 -6.90 -3.99
CA LYS A 51 1.65 -6.69 -2.55
C LYS A 51 2.86 -5.83 -2.13
N LEU A 52 4.03 -6.11 -2.71
CA LEU A 52 5.22 -5.30 -2.43
C LEU A 52 5.11 -3.85 -2.95
N LYS A 53 4.38 -3.62 -4.04
CA LYS A 53 4.09 -2.27 -4.53
C LYS A 53 3.09 -1.54 -3.64
N GLU A 54 2.03 -2.23 -3.21
CA GLU A 54 1.06 -1.71 -2.24
C GLU A 54 1.74 -1.33 -0.93
N ASP A 55 2.50 -2.23 -0.32
CA ASP A 55 3.23 -1.96 0.93
C ASP A 55 4.18 -0.76 0.82
N LYS A 56 4.85 -0.59 -0.34
CA LYS A 56 5.72 0.57 -0.58
C LYS A 56 4.92 1.86 -0.78
N PHE A 57 3.82 1.78 -1.51
CA PHE A 57 2.94 2.92 -1.76
C PHE A 57 2.32 3.42 -0.46
N ASP A 58 1.77 2.52 0.36
CA ASP A 58 1.16 2.86 1.65
C ASP A 58 2.17 3.54 2.59
N ARG A 59 3.40 3.00 2.68
CA ARG A 59 4.49 3.65 3.44
C ARG A 59 4.83 5.06 2.93
N VAL A 60 4.80 5.28 1.63
CA VAL A 60 5.06 6.61 1.05
C VAL A 60 3.92 7.55 1.37
N VAL A 61 2.67 7.10 1.28
CA VAL A 61 1.49 7.89 1.64
C VAL A 61 1.51 8.26 3.13
N ASP A 62 1.82 7.32 4.00
CA ASP A 62 1.91 7.58 5.45
C ASP A 62 3.00 8.61 5.78
N ASN A 63 4.19 8.46 5.18
CA ASN A 63 5.28 9.42 5.36
C ASN A 63 4.92 10.80 4.83
N LEU A 64 4.23 10.88 3.69
CA LEU A 64 3.77 12.13 3.11
C LEU A 64 2.72 12.79 3.99
N ASN A 65 1.76 12.01 4.51
CA ASN A 65 0.71 12.51 5.40
C ASN A 65 1.31 13.03 6.72
N TYR A 66 2.25 12.29 7.30
CA TYR A 66 3.00 12.73 8.49
C TYR A 66 3.75 14.04 8.22
N THR A 67 4.47 14.11 7.08
CA THR A 67 5.22 15.31 6.70
C THR A 67 4.31 16.52 6.51
N LEU A 68 3.17 16.35 5.83
CA LEU A 68 2.21 17.43 5.60
C LEU A 68 1.56 17.90 6.90
N THR A 69 1.22 16.97 7.81
CA THR A 69 0.68 17.32 9.13
C THR A 69 1.68 18.16 9.92
N ASN A 70 2.93 17.71 10.01
CA ASN A 70 4.00 18.44 10.69
C ASN A 70 4.26 19.82 10.05
N GLN A 71 4.22 19.91 8.71
CA GLN A 71 4.34 21.19 8.00
C GLN A 71 3.18 22.14 8.32
N SER A 72 1.95 21.61 8.38
CA SER A 72 0.77 22.40 8.73
C SER A 72 0.87 22.95 10.15
N GLU A 73 1.31 22.13 11.11
CA GLU A 73 1.54 22.55 12.50
C GLU A 73 2.62 23.63 12.58
N THR A 74 3.75 23.43 11.90
CA THR A 74 4.85 24.42 11.86
C THR A 74 4.40 25.76 11.25
N LEU A 75 3.59 25.71 10.20
CA LEU A 75 3.04 26.92 9.58
C LEU A 75 2.06 27.64 10.51
N GLN A 76 1.25 26.90 11.27
CA GLN A 76 0.36 27.49 12.25
C GLN A 76 1.15 28.18 13.37
N GLU A 77 2.19 27.54 13.91
CA GLU A 77 3.08 28.14 14.90
C GLU A 77 3.77 29.41 14.39
N PHE A 78 4.16 29.42 13.11
CA PHE A 78 4.73 30.60 12.47
C PHE A 78 3.71 31.74 12.31
N ILE A 79 2.46 31.42 11.92
CA ILE A 79 1.37 32.39 11.82
C ILE A 79 1.08 32.99 13.20
N ASP A 80 0.94 32.15 14.23
CA ASP A 80 0.66 32.57 15.59
C ASP A 80 1.77 33.49 16.12
N SER A 81 3.03 33.11 15.88
CA SER A 81 4.21 33.91 16.26
C SER A 81 4.26 35.27 15.55
N ASN A 82 3.94 35.32 14.26
CA ASN A 82 3.90 36.59 13.53
C ASN A 82 2.74 37.48 13.98
N ASN A 83 1.57 36.91 14.23
CA ASN A 83 0.42 37.66 14.73
C ASN A 83 0.72 38.29 16.10
N ARG A 84 1.39 37.56 17.00
CA ARG A 84 1.90 38.11 18.26
C ARG A 84 2.88 39.26 18.02
N LEU A 85 3.84 39.08 17.12
CA LEU A 85 4.81 40.12 16.78
C LEU A 85 4.12 41.38 16.23
N PHE A 86 3.14 41.23 15.34
CA PHE A 86 2.34 42.36 14.85
C PHE A 86 1.55 43.03 15.96
N HIS A 87 0.93 42.25 16.86
CA HIS A 87 0.21 42.81 18.00
C HIS A 87 1.16 43.58 18.94
N PHE A 88 2.33 43.04 19.25
CA PHE A 88 3.34 43.70 20.05
C PHE A 88 3.79 45.02 19.41
N MET A 89 4.04 45.03 18.09
CA MET A 89 4.43 46.26 17.40
C MET A 89 3.35 47.34 17.41
N VAL A 90 2.06 46.95 17.38
CA VAL A 90 0.93 47.90 17.38
C VAL A 90 0.57 48.38 18.79
N SER A 91 0.56 47.48 19.76
CA SER A 91 0.07 47.74 21.13
C SER A 91 1.18 48.05 22.14
N GLY A 92 2.42 47.65 21.88
CA GLY A 92 3.53 47.67 22.84
C GLY A 92 3.43 46.60 23.93
N ILE A 93 2.43 45.71 23.89
CA ILE A 93 2.16 44.67 24.88
C ILE A 93 2.47 43.31 24.27
N ASP A 94 3.31 42.54 24.95
CA ASP A 94 3.64 41.16 24.56
C ASP A 94 2.55 40.21 25.10
N MET A 95 1.88 39.47 24.22
CA MET A 95 0.83 38.52 24.58
C MET A 95 1.40 37.10 24.58
N LEU A 96 1.20 36.37 25.69
CA LEU A 96 1.67 35.00 25.86
C LEU A 96 0.81 33.99 25.08
N ASP A 97 1.35 32.79 24.83
CA ASP A 97 0.69 31.71 24.05
C ASP A 97 -0.76 31.42 24.49
N ASP A 98 -1.07 31.54 25.79
CA ASP A 98 -2.38 31.20 26.35
C ASP A 98 -3.46 32.27 26.09
N GLU A 99 -3.10 33.53 25.85
CA GLU A 99 -4.06 34.63 25.65
C GLU A 99 -4.60 34.73 24.22
N TRP A 100 -3.99 34.00 23.27
CA TRP A 100 -4.38 34.00 21.86
C TRP A 100 -5.30 32.83 21.45
N ARG A 101 -5.40 31.79 22.27
CA ARG A 101 -6.13 30.55 21.95
C ARG A 101 -7.56 30.47 22.51
N ASP A 102 -8.00 31.49 23.26
CA ASP A 102 -9.39 31.71 23.70
C ASP A 102 -10.19 32.55 22.69
#